data_AF-A0A971QDN8-F1
#
_entry.id   AF-A0A971QDN8-F1
#
_cell.length_a   1.000
_cell.length_b   1.000
_cell.length_c   1.000
_cell.angle_alpha   90.00
_cell.angle_beta   90.00
_cell.angle_gamma   90.00
#
_symmetry.space_group_name_H-M   'P 1'
#
loop_
_entity.id
_entity.type
_entity.pdbx_description
1 polymer ?
#
loop_
_entity_poly.entity_id
_entity_poly.type
_entity_poly.pdbx_seq_one_letter_code
_entity_poly.pdbx_strand_id
1 'polypeptide(L)'
;MSTGVNRREFLRQEAVGAAAAKAGHGGGDYFVLRDFAEMVRTDREPWADVYDGASWSVVYHCSRESIDRQGASVEVPDFTNGRWKAATWRQDHDRPA
;
A
#
# COMPACT_ATOMS: atom_id res chain seq x y z
N MET A 1 -5.57 34.16 -5.47
CA MET A 1 -4.49 33.22 -5.09
C MET A 1 -4.39 32.18 -6.19
N SER A 2 -3.22 32.05 -6.84
CA SER A 2 -3.03 31.31 -8.09
C SER A 2 -3.27 29.80 -7.89
N THR A 3 -4.28 29.24 -8.55
CA THR A 3 -4.57 27.80 -8.65
C THR A 3 -3.90 27.15 -9.86
N GLY A 4 -2.83 27.75 -10.40
CA GLY A 4 -2.11 27.21 -11.54
C GLY A 4 -1.11 26.14 -11.13
N VAL A 5 -1.37 24.88 -11.50
CA VAL A 5 -0.37 23.80 -11.43
C VAL A 5 0.91 24.27 -12.12
N ASN A 6 2.05 24.14 -11.44
CA ASN A 6 3.33 24.60 -11.95
C ASN A 6 3.69 23.85 -13.24
N ARG A 7 4.03 24.55 -14.33
CA ARG A 7 4.39 23.93 -15.62
C ARG A 7 5.49 22.87 -15.49
N ARG A 8 6.46 23.05 -14.59
CA ARG A 8 7.52 22.05 -14.34
C ARG A 8 6.98 20.79 -13.66
N GLU A 9 6.04 20.95 -12.73
CA GLU A 9 5.41 19.85 -12.03
C GLU A 9 4.50 19.04 -12.95
N PHE A 10 3.73 19.72 -13.80
CA PHE A 10 2.93 19.09 -14.85
C PHE A 10 3.79 18.24 -15.80
N LEU A 11 4.87 18.82 -16.34
CA LEU A 11 5.78 18.10 -17.24
C LEU A 11 6.46 16.91 -16.55
N ARG A 12 6.77 17.03 -15.24
CA ARG A 12 7.29 15.93 -14.44
C ARG A 12 6.27 14.79 -14.33
N GLN A 13 5.01 15.08 -14.06
CA GLN A 13 3.95 14.08 -14.00
C GLN A 13 3.71 13.40 -15.35
N GLU A 14 3.77 14.17 -16.46
CA GLU A 14 3.63 13.63 -17.80
C GLU A 14 4.77 12.66 -18.15
N ALA A 15 6.01 13.04 -17.87
CA ALA A 15 7.19 12.17 -18.09
C ALA A 15 7.14 10.89 -17.24
N VAL A 16 6.68 11.01 -15.99
CA VAL A 16 6.43 9.88 -15.09
C VAL A 16 5.35 8.95 -15.65
N GLY A 17 4.24 9.49 -16.14
CA GLY A 17 3.16 8.72 -16.75
C GLY A 17 3.62 8.00 -18.02
N ALA A 18 4.42 8.67 -18.86
CA ALA A 18 5.00 8.08 -20.06
C ALA A 18 6.01 6.96 -19.75
N ALA A 19 6.76 7.06 -18.65
CA ALA A 19 7.64 6.00 -18.17
C ALA A 19 6.82 4.82 -17.63
N ALA A 20 5.80 5.09 -16.82
CA ALA A 20 4.92 4.06 -16.27
C ALA A 20 4.19 3.27 -17.38
N ALA A 21 3.64 3.95 -18.39
CA ALA A 21 2.91 3.32 -19.49
C ALA A 21 3.75 2.30 -20.30
N LYS A 22 5.09 2.41 -20.22
CA LYS A 22 6.04 1.50 -20.88
C LYS A 22 6.58 0.42 -19.95
N ALA A 23 6.17 0.40 -18.68
CA ALA A 23 6.62 -0.54 -17.67
C ALA A 23 5.68 -1.76 -17.55
N GLY A 24 6.02 -2.66 -16.63
CA GLY A 24 5.25 -3.89 -16.36
C GLY A 24 3.81 -3.61 -15.91
N HIS A 25 2.92 -4.57 -16.21
CA HIS A 25 1.53 -4.63 -15.74
C HIS A 25 0.73 -3.31 -15.96
N GLY A 26 0.89 -2.69 -17.13
CA GLY A 26 0.17 -1.44 -17.47
C GLY A 26 0.67 -0.19 -16.73
N GLY A 27 1.83 -0.28 -16.07
CA GLY A 27 2.46 0.80 -15.32
C GLY A 27 2.16 0.81 -13.83
N GLY A 28 1.32 -0.09 -13.32
CA GLY A 28 1.08 -0.22 -11.88
C GLY A 28 2.36 -0.53 -11.10
N ASP A 29 3.14 -1.50 -11.59
CA ASP A 29 4.41 -1.93 -10.97
C ASP A 29 5.40 -0.76 -10.86
N TYR A 30 5.42 0.12 -11.86
CA TYR A 30 6.28 1.29 -11.86
C TYR A 30 5.96 2.22 -10.67
N PHE A 31 4.69 2.51 -10.44
CA PHE A 31 4.29 3.39 -9.34
C PHE A 31 4.53 2.73 -7.99
N VAL A 32 4.20 1.44 -7.84
CA VAL A 32 4.43 0.69 -6.59
C VAL A 32 5.91 0.71 -6.19
N LEU A 33 6.81 0.38 -7.12
CA LEU A 33 8.24 0.33 -6.85
C LEU A 33 8.85 1.72 -6.65
N ARG A 34 8.40 2.70 -7.43
CA ARG A 34 8.85 4.10 -7.29
C ARG A 34 8.47 4.66 -5.92
N ASP A 35 7.23 4.45 -5.49
CA ASP A 35 6.72 5.00 -4.24
C ASP A 35 7.39 4.30 -3.04
N PHE A 36 7.60 2.98 -3.11
CA PHE A 36 8.42 2.27 -2.13
C PHE A 36 9.84 2.84 -2.02
N ALA A 37 10.52 3.04 -3.15
CA ALA A 37 11.86 3.63 -3.15
C ALA A 37 11.88 5.05 -2.58
N GLU A 38 10.86 5.86 -2.86
CA GLU A 38 10.74 7.21 -2.30
C GLU A 38 10.49 7.18 -0.79
N MET A 39 9.64 6.28 -0.30
CA MET A 39 9.41 6.09 1.14
C MET A 39 10.70 5.74 1.87
N VAL A 40 11.51 4.82 1.34
CA VAL A 40 12.83 4.49 1.90
C VAL A 40 13.77 5.70 1.88
N ARG A 41 13.80 6.46 0.78
CA ARG A 41 14.68 7.64 0.64
C ARG A 41 14.30 8.81 1.55
N THR A 42 13.01 8.95 1.84
CA THR A 42 12.45 10.06 2.62
C THR A 42 12.14 9.66 4.06
N ASP A 43 12.54 8.44 4.45
CA ASP A 43 12.30 7.88 5.78
C ASP A 43 10.82 7.92 6.15
N ARG A 44 9.93 7.59 5.22
CA ARG A 44 8.48 7.60 5.44
C ARG A 44 7.96 6.19 5.63
N GLU A 45 7.02 6.02 6.54
CA GLU A 45 6.30 4.76 6.72
C GLU A 45 5.62 4.34 5.39
N PRO A 46 5.73 3.05 4.98
CA PRO A 46 5.03 2.57 3.81
C PRO A 46 3.51 2.66 3.96
N TRP A 47 2.81 2.81 2.84
CA TRP A 47 1.34 2.78 2.81
C TRP A 47 0.77 1.37 3.05
N ALA A 48 1.53 0.34 2.64
CA ALA A 48 1.28 -1.06 2.97
C ALA A 48 2.39 -1.56 3.90
N ASP A 49 2.05 -1.78 5.17
CA ASP A 49 2.99 -2.18 6.21
C ASP A 49 3.03 -3.71 6.41
N VAL A 50 3.79 -4.16 7.41
CA VAL A 50 3.89 -5.59 7.74
C VAL A 50 2.55 -6.21 8.16
N TYR A 51 1.66 -5.43 8.77
CA TYR A 51 0.36 -5.90 9.22
C TYR A 51 -0.60 -6.07 8.04
N ASP A 52 -0.52 -5.20 7.02
CA ASP A 52 -1.22 -5.40 5.75
C ASP A 52 -0.77 -6.68 5.07
N GLY A 53 0.55 -6.84 4.91
CA GLY A 53 1.13 -8.02 4.27
C GLY A 53 0.72 -9.32 4.97
N ALA A 54 0.74 -9.34 6.30
CA ALA A 54 0.28 -10.48 7.09
C ALA A 54 -1.23 -10.73 6.91
N SER A 55 -2.05 -9.67 6.96
CA SER A 55 -3.51 -9.75 6.81
C SER A 55 -3.93 -10.23 5.42
N TRP A 56 -3.22 -9.85 4.37
CA TRP A 56 -3.48 -10.33 3.01
C TRP A 56 -3.01 -11.78 2.82
N SER A 57 -1.87 -12.14 3.42
CA SER A 57 -1.27 -13.47 3.25
C SER A 57 -1.99 -14.56 4.05
N VAL A 58 -2.52 -14.23 5.24
CA VAL A 58 -3.17 -15.22 6.12
C VAL A 58 -4.42 -15.84 5.49
N VAL A 59 -5.03 -15.16 4.50
CA VAL A 59 -6.19 -15.66 3.75
C VAL A 59 -5.94 -17.05 3.16
N TYR A 60 -4.71 -17.34 2.72
CA TYR A 60 -4.35 -18.68 2.27
C TYR A 60 -4.54 -19.74 3.37
N HIS A 61 -4.05 -19.47 4.58
CA HIS A 61 -4.18 -20.39 5.70
C HIS A 61 -5.62 -20.51 6.21
N CYS A 62 -6.32 -19.38 6.38
CA CYS A 62 -7.72 -19.38 6.82
C CYS A 62 -8.63 -20.10 5.81
N SER A 63 -8.40 -19.93 4.50
CA SER A 63 -9.17 -20.63 3.48
C SER A 63 -8.91 -22.14 3.50
N ARG A 64 -7.66 -22.57 3.70
CA ARG A 64 -7.31 -23.99 3.85
C ARG A 64 -8.03 -24.61 5.06
N GLU A 65 -8.00 -23.93 6.21
CA GLU A 65 -8.71 -24.36 7.42
C GLU A 65 -10.23 -24.43 7.21
N SER A 66 -10.81 -23.46 6.51
CA SER A 66 -12.23 -23.47 6.16
C SER A 66 -12.60 -24.67 5.28
N ILE A 67 -11.79 -24.98 4.27
CA ILE A 67 -11.97 -26.17 3.42
C ILE A 67 -11.95 -27.46 4.26
N ASP A 68 -10.98 -27.59 5.17
CA ASP A 68 -10.88 -28.76 6.06
C ASP A 68 -12.08 -28.88 7.01
N ARG A 69 -12.75 -27.76 7.31
CA ARG A 69 -13.98 -27.69 8.11
C ARG A 69 -15.26 -27.62 7.26
N GLN A 70 -15.23 -28.14 6.03
CA GLN A 70 -16.40 -28.21 5.14
C GLN A 70 -17.04 -26.84 4.86
N GLY A 71 -16.24 -25.79 4.75
CA GLY A 71 -16.69 -24.43 4.48
C GLY A 71 -17.15 -23.66 5.72
N ALA A 72 -16.81 -24.12 6.93
CA ALA A 72 -17.09 -23.36 8.14
C ALA A 72 -16.34 -22.02 8.19
N SER A 73 -16.90 -21.06 8.91
CA SER A 73 -16.24 -19.78 9.21
C SER A 73 -14.97 -20.01 10.03
N VAL A 74 -13.93 -19.24 9.71
CA VAL A 74 -12.64 -19.24 10.42
C VAL A 74 -12.32 -17.80 10.84
N GLU A 75 -11.92 -17.61 12.09
CA GLU A 75 -11.55 -16.30 12.61
C GLU A 75 -10.20 -15.85 12.04
N VAL A 76 -10.15 -14.63 11.52
CA VAL A 76 -8.91 -14.02 11.01
C VAL A 76 -8.17 -13.37 12.18
N PRO A 77 -6.86 -13.67 12.39
CA PRO A 77 -6.09 -13.06 13.46
C PRO A 77 -5.98 -11.53 13.31
N ASP A 78 -6.11 -10.80 14.42
CA ASP A 78 -5.79 -9.37 14.48
C ASP A 78 -4.28 -9.16 14.69
N PHE A 79 -3.54 -9.03 13.60
CA PHE A 79 -2.09 -8.78 13.65
C PHE A 79 -1.72 -7.42 14.24
N THR A 80 -2.66 -6.48 14.34
CA THR A 80 -2.40 -5.15 14.89
C THR A 80 -2.61 -5.08 16.40
N ASN A 81 -3.12 -6.15 17.01
CA ASN A 81 -3.51 -6.24 18.42
C ASN A 81 -4.47 -5.11 18.84
N GLY A 82 -5.53 -4.90 18.05
CA GLY A 82 -6.59 -3.93 18.30
C GLY A 82 -6.29 -2.49 17.86
N ARG A 83 -5.07 -2.18 17.43
CA ARG A 83 -4.69 -0.81 16.98
C ARG A 83 -5.52 -0.33 15.80
N TRP A 84 -5.94 -1.23 14.91
CA TRP A 84 -6.77 -0.91 13.74
C TRP A 84 -8.07 -0.18 14.05
N LYS A 85 -8.57 -0.29 15.29
CA LYS A 85 -9.83 0.34 15.74
C LYS A 85 -9.71 1.84 15.98
N ALA A 86 -8.50 2.37 16.15
CA ALA A 86 -8.28 3.78 16.37
C ALA A 86 -8.36 4.55 15.05
N ALA A 87 -9.13 5.65 15.00
CA ALA A 87 -9.22 6.50 13.81
C ALA A 87 -7.85 7.06 13.36
N THR A 88 -6.91 7.19 14.30
CA THR A 88 -5.56 7.74 14.09
C THR A 88 -4.50 6.70 13.76
N TRP A 89 -4.83 5.39 13.78
CA TRP A 89 -3.82 4.32 13.66
C TRP A 89 -3.00 4.40 12.37
N ARG A 90 -3.56 4.95 11.28
CA ARG A 90 -2.91 5.12 9.97
C ARG A 90 -2.66 6.57 9.54
N GLN A 91 -2.91 7.57 10.39
CA GLN A 91 -2.84 8.96 9.93
C GLN A 91 -1.40 9.49 9.73
N ASP A 92 -0.41 8.61 9.84
CA ASP A 92 1.00 8.97 10.03
C ASP A 92 1.93 8.51 8.89
N HIS A 93 1.40 8.09 7.73
CA HIS A 93 2.22 7.70 6.56
C HIS A 93 3.12 8.82 6.00
N ASP A 94 2.95 10.06 6.48
CA ASP A 94 3.78 11.22 6.16
C ASP A 94 4.78 11.57 7.28
N ARG A 95 4.84 10.79 8.37
CA ARG A 95 5.82 10.99 9.45
C ARG A 95 7.13 10.26 9.12
N PRO A 96 8.27 10.77 9.63
CA PRO A 96 9.52 10.02 9.65
C PRO A 96 9.34 8.67 10.36
N ALA A 97 9.94 7.61 9.83
CA ALA A 97 9.90 6.25 10.38
C ALA A 97 10.70 6.13 11.70
#